data_AF-A0A3D5HTP0-F1
#
_entry.id   AF-A0A3D5HTP0-F1
#
_cell.length_a   1.000
_cell.length_b   1.000
_cell.length_c   1.000
_cell.angle_alpha   90.00
_cell.angle_beta   90.00
_cell.angle_gamma   90.00
#
_symmetry.space_group_name_H-M   'P 1'
#
loop_
_entity.id
_entity.type
_entity.pdbx_description
1 polymer ?
#
loop_
_entity_poly.entity_id
_entity_poly.type
_entity_poly.pdbx_seq_one_letter_code
_entity_poly.pdbx_strand_id
1 'polypeptide(L)'
;MKYTLYILLAIFLSGFYYLFVRSPVISGYTAKCVCTQYFENGRPLDDIASDDFDLLLLRIVRLSIDDKEKSITSSVLGMRSRTAIYKQGLGCQLLQGKDDHHIKLFDTIDIVLNDTIDFPYGNRIPSTIPSNVNSVKLAAVAKKAFDKGKEMIKLKTRSLLIVYKDTIILDVNQDGFTYDTPQLGWSMTKSWMNTLVGMKVLDEQMDIINDQLFDHWTDDRSKITLHHLLTMTSGIDWQEDYSNISDATEMLYMSEDIV
;
A
#
# COMPACT_ATOMS: atom_id res chain seq x y z
N MET A 1 -22.33 23.37 37.39
CA MET A 1 -21.28 22.42 37.83
C MET A 1 -21.65 20.95 37.58
N LYS A 2 -22.70 20.39 38.18
CA LYS A 2 -23.05 18.95 37.96
C LYS A 2 -23.31 18.60 36.49
N TYR A 3 -24.15 19.38 35.80
CA TYR A 3 -24.43 19.16 34.36
C TYR A 3 -23.20 19.35 33.47
N THR A 4 -22.34 20.31 33.78
CA THR A 4 -21.07 20.54 33.06
C THR A 4 -20.14 19.32 33.16
N LEU A 5 -20.03 18.72 34.34
CA LEU A 5 -19.21 17.53 34.55
C LEU A 5 -19.76 16.33 33.76
N TYR A 6 -21.08 16.14 33.74
CA TYR A 6 -21.70 15.06 32.94
C TYR A 6 -21.50 15.26 31.44
N ILE A 7 -21.59 16.50 30.94
CA ILE A 7 -21.33 16.80 29.53
C ILE A 7 -19.86 16.52 29.18
N LEU A 8 -18.91 16.97 30.00
CA LEU A 8 -17.48 16.71 29.78
C LEU A 8 -17.17 15.21 29.82
N LEU A 9 -17.77 14.47 30.75
CA LEU A 9 -17.61 13.02 30.83
C LEU A 9 -18.20 12.31 29.59
N ALA A 10 -19.38 12.74 29.12
CA ALA A 10 -19.98 12.17 27.93
C ALA A 10 -19.14 12.42 26.68
N ILE A 11 -18.58 13.64 26.52
CA ILE A 11 -17.66 13.99 25.43
C ILE A 11 -16.40 13.12 25.52
N PHE A 12 -15.81 12.99 26.71
CA PHE A 12 -14.63 12.17 26.92
C PHE A 12 -14.87 10.69 26.59
N LEU A 13 -15.95 10.10 27.09
CA LEU A 13 -16.29 8.70 26.81
C LEU A 13 -16.58 8.48 25.32
N SER A 14 -17.25 9.42 24.66
CA SER A 14 -17.52 9.35 23.22
C SER A 14 -16.23 9.42 22.41
N GLY A 15 -15.32 10.33 22.77
CA GLY A 15 -14.01 10.45 22.13
C GLY A 15 -13.12 9.23 22.38
N PHE A 16 -13.12 8.70 23.61
CA PHE A 16 -12.40 7.48 23.95
C PHE A 16 -12.95 6.27 23.18
N TYR A 17 -14.27 6.09 23.13
CA TYR A 17 -14.90 5.03 22.35
C TYR A 17 -14.56 5.13 20.86
N TYR A 18 -14.63 6.34 20.30
CA TYR A 18 -14.28 6.62 18.91
C TYR A 18 -12.83 6.19 18.59
N LEU A 19 -11.87 6.56 19.44
CA LEU A 19 -10.46 6.18 19.29
C LEU A 19 -10.23 4.69 19.55
N PHE A 20 -10.89 4.12 20.56
CA PHE A 20 -10.72 2.73 20.95
C PHE A 20 -11.14 1.78 19.82
N VAL A 21 -12.29 2.03 19.18
CA VAL A 21 -12.77 1.24 18.05
C VAL A 21 -11.83 1.31 16.85
N ARG A 22 -11.24 2.49 16.58
CA ARG A 22 -10.32 2.71 15.43
C ARG A 22 -8.87 2.34 15.72
N SER A 23 -8.50 2.14 16.98
CA SER A 23 -7.11 1.88 17.37
C SER A 23 -6.45 0.69 16.66
N PRO A 24 -7.13 -0.45 16.39
CA PRO A 24 -6.51 -1.54 15.65
C PRO A 24 -6.13 -1.17 14.22
N VAL A 25 -6.98 -0.40 13.53
CA VAL A 25 -6.75 0.08 12.16
C VAL A 25 -5.57 1.05 12.13
N ILE A 26 -5.56 2.02 13.05
CA ILE A 26 -4.45 2.99 13.16
C ILE A 26 -3.14 2.26 13.46
N SER A 27 -3.13 1.38 14.46
CA SER A 27 -1.94 0.61 14.81
C SER A 27 -1.47 -0.29 13.67
N GLY A 28 -2.38 -0.97 12.98
CA GLY A 28 -2.06 -1.87 11.86
C GLY A 28 -1.49 -1.12 10.67
N TYR A 29 -2.17 -0.07 10.22
CA TYR A 29 -1.71 0.80 9.14
C TYR A 29 -0.34 1.40 9.45
N THR A 30 -0.17 1.97 10.64
CA THR A 30 1.12 2.57 11.02
C THR A 30 2.23 1.53 11.11
N ALA A 31 2.00 0.36 11.73
CA ALA A 31 3.02 -0.69 11.80
C ALA A 31 3.46 -1.15 10.41
N LYS A 32 2.50 -1.44 9.51
CA LYS A 32 2.76 -1.88 8.14
C LYS A 32 3.51 -0.82 7.32
N CYS A 33 3.02 0.41 7.32
CA CYS A 33 3.62 1.51 6.56
C CYS A 33 5.02 1.86 7.06
N VAL A 34 5.20 2.03 8.38
CA VAL A 34 6.53 2.33 8.95
C VAL A 34 7.49 1.17 8.69
N CYS A 35 7.06 -0.08 8.84
CA CYS A 35 7.89 -1.24 8.52
C CYS A 35 8.40 -1.19 7.07
N THR A 36 7.51 -0.99 6.10
CA THR A 36 7.89 -0.93 4.69
C THR A 36 8.87 0.22 4.46
N GLN A 37 8.55 1.42 4.92
CA GLN A 37 9.40 2.58 4.65
C GLN A 37 10.76 2.49 5.35
N TYR A 38 10.81 1.91 6.56
CA TYR A 38 12.04 1.79 7.33
C TYR A 38 12.94 0.65 6.83
N PHE A 39 12.40 -0.57 6.68
CA PHE A 39 13.20 -1.75 6.35
C PHE A 39 13.36 -2.00 4.84
N GLU A 40 12.34 -1.74 4.02
CA GLU A 40 12.43 -1.92 2.56
C GLU A 40 13.03 -0.66 1.91
N ASN A 41 12.54 0.53 2.27
CA ASN A 41 12.98 1.78 1.62
C ASN A 41 14.16 2.46 2.33
N GLY A 42 14.58 1.98 3.51
CA GLY A 42 15.70 2.55 4.26
C GLY A 42 15.49 4.00 4.72
N ARG A 43 14.24 4.47 4.82
CA ARG A 43 13.92 5.86 5.16
C ARG A 43 14.02 6.10 6.67
N PRO A 44 14.55 7.27 7.10
CA PRO A 44 14.57 7.63 8.51
C PRO A 44 13.16 7.91 9.04
N LEU A 45 12.93 7.64 10.33
CA LEU A 45 11.60 7.77 10.94
C LEU A 45 11.01 9.18 10.87
N ASP A 46 11.84 10.22 10.99
CA ASP A 46 11.38 11.61 10.97
C ASP A 46 10.79 11.98 9.59
N ASP A 47 11.38 11.46 8.51
CA ASP A 47 10.90 11.63 7.14
C ASP A 47 9.58 10.86 6.91
N ILE A 48 9.54 9.60 7.34
CA ILE A 48 8.31 8.79 7.33
C ILE A 48 7.19 9.52 8.10
N ALA A 49 7.54 10.11 9.23
CA ALA A 49 6.60 10.79 10.11
C ALA A 49 5.99 12.05 9.49
N SER A 50 6.79 12.85 8.78
CA SER A 50 6.32 14.10 8.14
C SER A 50 5.55 13.85 6.85
N ASP A 51 5.98 12.87 6.07
CA ASP A 51 5.52 12.72 4.69
C ASP A 51 4.33 11.75 4.58
N ASP A 52 4.30 10.72 5.43
CA ASP A 52 3.39 9.58 5.26
C ASP A 52 2.23 9.57 6.28
N PHE A 53 2.34 10.37 7.33
CA PHE A 53 1.33 10.49 8.38
C PHE A 53 1.03 11.94 8.72
N ASP A 54 -0.17 12.19 9.25
CA ASP A 54 -0.45 13.46 9.89
C ASP A 54 0.25 13.51 11.26
N LEU A 55 0.95 14.61 11.55
CA LEU A 55 1.68 14.84 12.81
C LEU A 55 0.79 14.64 14.05
N LEU A 56 -0.53 14.88 13.91
CA LEU A 56 -1.50 14.67 14.99
C LEU A 56 -1.72 13.18 15.32
N LEU A 57 -1.71 12.30 14.31
CA LEU A 57 -1.86 10.86 14.50
C LEU A 57 -0.62 10.25 15.16
N LEU A 58 0.58 10.75 14.82
CA LEU A 58 1.82 10.24 15.41
C LEU A 58 2.02 10.60 16.87
N ARG A 59 1.44 11.71 17.34
CA ARG A 59 1.53 12.09 18.78
C ARG A 59 0.85 11.10 19.71
N ILE A 60 -0.14 10.37 19.24
CA ILE A 60 -0.90 9.39 20.04
C ILE A 60 -0.43 7.95 19.80
N VAL A 61 0.44 7.75 18.80
CA VAL A 61 1.00 6.44 18.45
C VAL A 61 2.36 6.26 19.11
N ARG A 62 2.57 5.11 19.74
CA ARG A 62 3.88 4.67 20.19
C ARG A 62 4.41 3.59 19.25
N LEU A 63 5.62 3.82 18.75
CA LEU A 63 6.38 2.88 17.93
C LEU A 63 7.44 2.15 18.76
N SER A 64 7.66 0.87 18.45
CA SER A 64 8.78 0.08 18.93
C SER A 64 9.41 -0.62 17.73
N ILE A 65 10.72 -0.49 17.61
CA ILE A 65 11.50 -1.04 16.49
C ILE A 65 12.37 -2.16 17.04
N ASP A 66 12.37 -3.29 16.33
CA ASP A 66 13.29 -4.38 16.56
C ASP A 66 14.09 -4.61 15.27
N ASP A 67 15.30 -4.06 15.21
CA ASP A 67 16.19 -4.21 14.05
C ASP A 67 16.69 -5.64 13.84
N LYS A 68 16.72 -6.45 14.91
CA LYS A 68 17.21 -7.82 14.86
C LYS A 68 16.17 -8.73 14.20
N GLU A 69 14.92 -8.65 14.67
CA GLU A 69 13.80 -9.39 14.07
C GLU A 69 13.22 -8.66 12.84
N LYS A 70 13.73 -7.46 12.54
CA LYS A 70 13.26 -6.58 11.47
C LYS A 70 11.75 -6.34 11.56
N SER A 71 11.29 -5.89 12.73
CA SER A 71 9.87 -5.67 12.99
C SER A 71 9.56 -4.29 13.56
N ILE A 72 8.35 -3.79 13.28
CA ILE A 72 7.79 -2.57 13.85
C ILE A 72 6.51 -2.91 14.58
N THR A 73 6.41 -2.49 15.85
CA THR A 73 5.18 -2.55 16.62
C THR A 73 4.62 -1.15 16.84
N SER A 74 3.33 -0.96 16.58
CA SER A 74 2.60 0.29 16.78
C SER A 74 1.45 0.08 17.75
N SER A 75 1.18 1.07 18.61
CA SER A 75 0.04 1.08 19.54
C SER A 75 -0.51 2.49 19.70
N VAL A 76 -1.83 2.65 19.77
CA VAL A 76 -2.49 3.94 20.05
C VAL A 76 -2.70 4.06 21.56
N LEU A 77 -2.05 5.03 22.20
CA LEU A 77 -2.11 5.23 23.65
C LEU A 77 -1.84 3.93 24.47
N GLY A 78 -0.98 3.05 23.94
CA GLY A 78 -0.64 1.76 24.56
C GLY A 78 -1.71 0.67 24.42
N MET A 79 -2.76 0.90 23.63
CA MET A 79 -3.84 -0.06 23.38
C MET A 79 -3.70 -0.71 21.99
N ARG A 80 -4.28 -1.91 21.86
CA ARG A 80 -4.51 -2.63 20.58
C ARG A 80 -3.29 -2.66 19.66
N SER A 81 -2.14 -3.00 20.23
CA SER A 81 -0.89 -3.08 19.48
C SER A 81 -0.99 -3.98 18.24
N ARG A 82 -0.25 -3.61 17.22
CA ARG A 82 -0.08 -4.36 15.97
C ARG A 82 1.39 -4.37 15.60
N THR A 83 1.87 -5.49 15.08
CA THR A 83 3.26 -5.68 14.69
C THR A 83 3.32 -6.04 13.22
N ALA A 84 4.24 -5.41 12.48
CA ALA A 84 4.60 -5.80 11.14
C ALA A 84 6.04 -6.31 11.12
N ILE A 85 6.30 -7.40 10.41
CA ILE A 85 7.62 -7.99 10.25
C ILE A 85 8.07 -7.86 8.80
N TYR A 86 9.30 -7.44 8.59
CA TYR A 86 9.93 -7.38 7.29
C TYR A 86 10.53 -8.72 6.91
N LYS A 87 10.18 -9.20 5.71
CA LYS A 87 10.79 -10.37 5.08
C LYS A 87 11.34 -9.97 3.72
N GLN A 88 12.64 -10.18 3.53
CA GLN A 88 13.30 -9.91 2.26
C GLN A 88 12.59 -10.65 1.12
N GLY A 89 12.25 -9.94 0.06
CA GLY A 89 11.53 -10.48 -1.10
C GLY A 89 10.00 -10.48 -1.00
N LEU A 90 9.42 -10.39 0.21
CA LEU A 90 7.96 -10.21 0.39
C LEU A 90 7.58 -8.80 0.85
N GLY A 91 8.53 -8.04 1.40
CA GLY A 91 8.25 -6.80 2.08
C GLY A 91 7.76 -7.03 3.51
N CYS A 92 7.08 -6.03 4.06
CA CYS A 92 6.54 -6.12 5.41
C CYS A 92 5.19 -6.83 5.45
N GLN A 93 4.93 -7.63 6.47
CA GLN A 93 3.67 -8.36 6.67
C GLN A 93 3.11 -8.00 8.03
N LEU A 94 1.80 -7.73 8.11
CA LEU A 94 1.17 -7.44 9.40
C LEU A 94 0.85 -8.76 10.11
N LEU A 95 1.31 -8.91 11.34
CA LEU A 95 1.05 -10.11 12.15
C LEU A 95 -0.34 -10.03 12.76
N GLN A 96 -1.17 -11.05 12.49
CA GLN A 96 -2.54 -11.16 12.95
C GLN A 96 -2.77 -12.53 13.60
N GLY A 97 -3.39 -12.54 14.78
CA GLY A 97 -3.82 -13.78 15.44
C GLY A 97 -2.76 -14.89 15.54
N LYS A 98 -3.01 -16.01 14.85
CA LYS A 98 -2.13 -17.20 14.84
C LYS A 98 -1.14 -17.24 13.67
N ASP A 99 -0.97 -16.14 12.93
CA ASP A 99 -0.10 -16.08 11.76
C ASP A 99 1.27 -16.71 12.05
N ASP A 100 1.62 -17.70 11.23
CA ASP A 100 2.97 -18.24 11.22
C ASP A 100 3.87 -17.20 10.55
N HIS A 101 4.67 -16.50 11.35
CA HIS A 101 5.65 -15.52 10.88
C HIS A 101 7.01 -16.15 10.57
N HIS A 102 7.07 -17.49 10.63
CA HIS A 102 8.22 -18.31 10.28
C HIS A 102 8.04 -19.00 8.92
N ILE A 103 7.25 -18.42 8.01
CA ILE A 103 7.18 -18.89 6.61
C ILE A 103 8.59 -18.81 6.01
N LYS A 104 9.14 -19.97 5.66
CA LYS A 104 10.34 -20.03 4.82
C LYS A 104 9.92 -19.75 3.38
N LEU A 105 10.43 -18.64 2.86
CA LEU A 105 10.29 -18.32 1.46
C LEU A 105 11.17 -19.21 0.60
N PHE A 106 10.75 -19.37 -0.66
CA PHE A 106 11.65 -19.84 -1.70
C PHE A 106 12.86 -18.91 -1.77
N ASP A 107 14.03 -19.47 -2.08
CA ASP A 107 15.25 -18.69 -2.24
C ASP A 107 14.97 -17.53 -3.20
N THR A 108 15.16 -16.30 -2.71
CA THR A 108 14.99 -15.11 -3.54
C THR A 108 15.95 -15.21 -4.71
N ILE A 109 15.42 -15.11 -5.92
CA ILE A 109 16.28 -14.94 -7.09
C ILE A 109 16.79 -13.50 -7.01
N ASP A 110 18.07 -13.33 -6.69
CA ASP A 110 18.75 -12.04 -6.81
C ASP A 110 18.87 -11.69 -8.29
N ILE A 111 17.83 -11.06 -8.84
CA ILE A 111 17.86 -10.53 -10.19
C ILE A 111 18.67 -9.23 -10.14
N VAL A 112 19.98 -9.35 -10.36
CA VAL A 112 20.83 -8.19 -10.65
C VAL A 112 20.53 -7.75 -12.07
N LEU A 113 19.65 -6.76 -12.21
CA LEU A 113 19.37 -6.12 -13.50
C LEU A 113 20.59 -5.25 -13.88
N ASN A 114 21.55 -5.85 -14.58
CA ASN A 114 22.66 -5.11 -15.18
C ASN A 114 22.13 -4.29 -16.35
N ASP A 115 21.81 -3.05 -16.05
CA ASP A 115 21.06 -2.22 -16.95
C ASP A 115 21.97 -1.43 -17.91
N THR A 116 22.23 -2.04 -19.06
CA THR A 116 22.94 -1.39 -20.18
C THR A 116 22.03 -1.09 -21.37
N ILE A 117 20.75 -1.48 -21.28
CA ILE A 117 19.79 -1.48 -22.37
C ILE A 117 18.67 -0.48 -22.04
N ASP A 118 18.27 0.30 -23.02
CA ASP A 118 17.16 1.23 -22.86
C ASP A 118 15.84 0.50 -22.55
N PHE A 119 14.99 1.15 -21.74
CA PHE A 119 13.58 0.77 -21.61
C PHE A 119 12.94 0.62 -23.01
N PRO A 120 12.09 -0.41 -23.25
CA PRO A 120 11.45 -1.31 -22.28
C PRO A 120 12.20 -2.63 -22.03
N TYR A 121 13.31 -2.88 -22.72
CA TYR A 121 14.05 -4.14 -22.61
C TYR A 121 15.10 -4.12 -21.49
N GLY A 122 15.49 -2.92 -21.03
CA GLY A 122 16.18 -2.71 -19.76
C GLY A 122 15.52 -1.59 -18.94
N ASN A 123 16.25 -1.02 -18.00
CA ASN A 123 15.79 0.07 -17.13
C ASN A 123 16.39 1.42 -17.50
N ARG A 124 17.27 1.48 -18.53
CA ARG A 124 18.03 2.70 -18.80
C ARG A 124 17.10 3.73 -19.42
N ILE A 125 17.10 4.93 -18.86
CA ILE A 125 16.34 6.06 -19.41
C ILE A 125 17.05 6.51 -20.69
N PRO A 126 16.38 6.48 -21.85
CA PRO A 126 17.00 6.86 -23.11
C PRO A 126 17.45 8.32 -23.10
N SER A 127 18.63 8.61 -23.67
CA SER A 127 19.16 9.98 -23.77
C SER A 127 18.43 10.86 -24.78
N THR A 128 17.57 10.28 -25.61
CA THR A 128 16.80 10.98 -26.64
C THR A 128 15.33 10.62 -26.56
N ILE A 129 14.47 11.63 -26.66
CA ILE A 129 13.01 11.47 -26.75
C ILE A 129 12.54 11.61 -28.22
N PRO A 130 11.38 11.06 -28.59
CA PRO A 130 10.86 11.17 -29.95
C PRO A 130 10.68 12.63 -30.39
N SER A 131 11.04 12.96 -31.62
CA SER A 131 11.07 14.35 -32.14
C SER A 131 9.71 15.05 -32.16
N ASN A 132 8.61 14.30 -32.13
CA ASN A 132 7.25 14.81 -32.05
C ASN A 132 6.82 15.17 -30.61
N VAL A 133 7.67 14.92 -29.60
CA VAL A 133 7.41 15.30 -28.21
C VAL A 133 7.85 16.74 -27.96
N ASN A 134 6.94 17.56 -27.44
CA ASN A 134 7.24 18.94 -27.08
C ASN A 134 7.83 19.02 -25.67
N SER A 135 9.16 19.16 -25.57
CA SER A 135 9.89 19.20 -24.29
C SER A 135 9.46 20.35 -23.37
N VAL A 136 9.10 21.52 -23.91
CA VAL A 136 8.63 22.67 -23.12
C VAL A 136 7.31 22.36 -22.44
N LYS A 137 6.36 21.72 -23.15
CA LYS A 137 5.09 21.27 -22.55
C LYS A 137 5.32 20.17 -21.52
N LEU A 138 6.25 19.25 -21.78
CA LEU A 138 6.57 18.17 -20.86
C LEU A 138 7.16 18.68 -19.54
N ALA A 139 8.09 19.64 -19.60
CA ALA A 139 8.63 20.31 -18.43
C ALA A 139 7.54 21.08 -17.65
N ALA A 140 6.55 21.66 -18.35
CA ALA A 140 5.41 22.32 -17.71
C ALA A 140 4.49 21.32 -16.98
N VAL A 141 4.31 20.10 -17.51
CA VAL A 141 3.60 19.01 -16.83
C VAL A 141 4.35 18.58 -15.58
N ALA A 142 5.66 18.34 -15.69
CA ALA A 142 6.52 18.00 -14.56
C ALA A 142 6.39 19.03 -13.43
N LYS A 143 6.52 20.33 -13.75
CA LYS A 143 6.39 21.40 -12.76
C LYS A 143 5.02 21.44 -12.08
N LYS A 144 3.94 21.10 -12.79
CA LYS A 144 2.58 21.10 -12.24
C LYS A 144 2.27 19.89 -11.36
N ALA A 145 3.04 18.81 -11.50
CA ALA A 145 2.83 17.59 -10.75
C ALA A 145 3.32 17.69 -9.30
N PHE A 146 4.26 18.60 -8.99
CA PHE A 146 4.86 18.74 -7.67
C PHE A 146 4.55 20.09 -7.04
N ASP A 147 4.58 20.14 -5.70
CA ASP A 147 4.53 21.40 -4.98
C ASP A 147 5.70 22.30 -5.37
N LYS A 148 5.52 23.62 -5.25
CA LYS A 148 6.61 24.57 -5.53
C LYS A 148 7.73 24.29 -4.52
N GLY A 149 8.93 23.98 -5.03
CA GLY A 149 10.04 23.61 -4.17
C GLY A 149 9.99 22.17 -3.64
N LYS A 150 9.07 21.33 -4.17
CA LYS A 150 8.98 19.91 -3.81
C LYS A 150 8.77 19.69 -2.32
N GLU A 151 7.83 20.41 -1.70
CA GLU A 151 7.67 20.39 -0.24
C GLU A 151 6.64 19.36 0.27
N MET A 152 5.94 18.64 -0.61
CA MET A 152 4.96 17.58 -0.25
C MET A 152 3.83 18.03 0.69
N ILE A 153 3.37 19.27 0.57
CA ILE A 153 2.32 19.83 1.42
C ILE A 153 0.94 19.67 0.78
N LYS A 154 0.79 20.06 -0.49
CA LYS A 154 -0.51 20.15 -1.16
C LYS A 154 -0.70 19.03 -2.18
N LEU A 155 0.28 18.79 -3.06
CA LEU A 155 0.16 17.77 -4.10
C LEU A 155 0.63 16.39 -3.65
N LYS A 156 1.65 16.33 -2.78
CA LYS A 156 2.20 15.07 -2.25
C LYS A 156 2.60 14.04 -3.34
N THR A 157 2.97 14.51 -4.53
CA THR A 157 3.44 13.64 -5.61
C THR A 157 4.87 13.21 -5.34
N ARG A 158 5.10 11.90 -5.25
CA ARG A 158 6.46 11.34 -5.06
C ARG A 158 7.20 11.12 -6.38
N SER A 159 6.48 10.71 -7.42
CA SER A 159 7.07 10.38 -8.71
C SER A 159 6.09 10.66 -9.83
N LEU A 160 6.60 11.07 -11.00
CA LEU A 160 5.85 11.12 -12.25
C LEU A 160 6.70 10.51 -13.36
N LEU A 161 6.22 9.38 -13.89
CA LEU A 161 6.78 8.68 -15.03
C LEU A 161 5.84 8.80 -16.23
N ILE A 162 6.36 9.16 -17.40
CA ILE A 162 5.61 9.15 -18.65
C ILE A 162 6.36 8.33 -19.69
N VAL A 163 5.68 7.29 -20.18
CA VAL A 163 6.14 6.42 -21.26
C VAL A 163 5.35 6.72 -22.53
N TYR A 164 6.04 6.88 -23.66
CA TYR A 164 5.42 7.09 -24.97
C TYR A 164 6.15 6.28 -26.03
N LYS A 165 5.44 5.39 -26.73
CA LYS A 165 5.99 4.48 -27.74
C LYS A 165 7.27 3.81 -27.25
N ASP A 166 7.14 3.07 -26.14
CA ASP A 166 8.22 2.31 -25.52
C ASP A 166 9.43 3.15 -25.07
N THR A 167 9.28 4.48 -24.99
CA THR A 167 10.34 5.39 -24.55
C THR A 167 9.90 6.10 -23.28
N ILE A 168 10.71 6.03 -22.21
CA ILE A 168 10.53 6.92 -21.07
C ILE A 168 10.87 8.34 -21.52
N ILE A 169 9.87 9.22 -21.57
CA ILE A 169 10.05 10.61 -22.01
C ILE A 169 10.13 11.59 -20.84
N LEU A 170 9.66 11.18 -19.66
CA LEU A 170 9.77 11.93 -18.41
C LEU A 170 9.90 10.95 -17.25
N ASP A 171 10.92 11.15 -16.43
CA ASP A 171 11.07 10.55 -15.11
C ASP A 171 11.51 11.67 -14.17
N VAL A 172 10.62 12.06 -13.26
CA VAL A 172 10.89 13.09 -12.26
C VAL A 172 10.39 12.61 -10.91
N ASN A 173 11.26 12.72 -9.91
CA ASN A 173 11.00 12.27 -8.56
C ASN A 173 11.12 13.43 -7.58
N GLN A 174 10.38 13.30 -6.48
CA GLN A 174 10.51 14.08 -5.27
C GLN A 174 11.91 13.85 -4.66
N ASP A 175 12.45 14.85 -3.96
CA ASP A 175 13.77 14.70 -3.34
C ASP A 175 13.71 13.59 -2.28
N GLY A 176 14.71 12.71 -2.24
CA GLY A 176 14.70 11.50 -1.42
C GLY A 176 14.06 10.27 -2.07
N PHE A 177 13.42 10.42 -3.23
CA PHE A 177 12.86 9.33 -4.02
C PHE A 177 13.63 9.14 -5.33
N THR A 178 13.78 7.88 -5.72
CA THR A 178 14.49 7.43 -6.92
C THR A 178 13.61 6.50 -7.75
N TYR A 179 14.05 6.18 -8.97
CA TYR A 179 13.33 5.30 -9.89
C TYR A 179 13.09 3.88 -9.33
N ASP A 180 13.93 3.45 -8.39
CA ASP A 180 13.87 2.16 -7.71
C ASP A 180 13.26 2.22 -6.31
N THR A 181 12.78 3.38 -5.84
CA THR A 181 12.12 3.49 -4.54
C THR A 181 10.72 2.83 -4.58
N PRO A 182 10.47 1.74 -3.82
CA PRO A 182 9.17 1.10 -3.78
C PRO A 182 8.05 2.03 -3.27
N GLN A 183 6.91 2.00 -3.97
CA GLN A 183 5.71 2.77 -3.63
C GLN A 183 4.51 1.86 -3.39
N LEU A 184 3.55 2.33 -2.58
CA LEU A 184 2.30 1.62 -2.35
C LEU A 184 1.46 1.61 -3.63
N GLY A 185 1.19 0.42 -4.19
CA GLY A 185 0.41 0.25 -5.42
C GLY A 185 -1.10 0.42 -5.27
N TRP A 186 -1.66 0.13 -4.08
CA TRP A 186 -3.11 0.17 -3.82
C TRP A 186 -3.92 -0.55 -4.92
N SER A 187 -4.98 0.08 -5.44
CA SER A 187 -5.80 -0.51 -6.51
C SER A 187 -5.07 -0.68 -7.84
N MET A 188 -3.89 -0.07 -8.06
CA MET A 188 -3.08 -0.37 -9.24
C MET A 188 -2.64 -1.84 -9.27
N THR A 189 -2.51 -2.48 -8.10
CA THR A 189 -2.20 -3.92 -7.98
C THR A 189 -3.26 -4.79 -8.65
N LYS A 190 -4.51 -4.33 -8.77
CA LYS A 190 -5.57 -5.07 -9.47
C LYS A 190 -5.25 -5.26 -10.95
N SER A 191 -4.61 -4.28 -11.59
CA SER A 191 -4.16 -4.39 -12.99
C SER A 191 -3.13 -5.51 -13.15
N TRP A 192 -2.13 -5.57 -12.25
CA TRP A 192 -1.15 -6.66 -12.23
C TRP A 192 -1.80 -8.02 -12.00
N MET A 193 -2.72 -8.14 -11.04
CA MET A 193 -3.47 -9.38 -10.82
C MET A 193 -4.23 -9.80 -12.08
N ASN A 194 -4.93 -8.87 -12.73
CA ASN A 194 -5.69 -9.15 -13.97
C ASN A 194 -4.75 -9.60 -15.10
N THR A 195 -3.59 -8.97 -15.26
CA THR A 195 -2.57 -9.37 -16.24
C THR A 195 -2.05 -10.77 -15.99
N LEU A 196 -1.71 -11.11 -14.73
CA LEU A 196 -1.23 -12.45 -14.37
C LEU A 196 -2.29 -13.53 -14.64
N VAL A 197 -3.56 -13.24 -14.32
CA VAL A 197 -4.67 -14.13 -14.66
C VAL A 197 -4.80 -14.28 -16.17
N GLY A 198 -4.73 -13.19 -16.94
CA GLY A 198 -4.75 -13.23 -18.40
C GLY A 198 -3.64 -14.10 -19.00
N MET A 199 -2.42 -14.02 -18.45
CA MET A 199 -1.31 -14.91 -18.84
C MET A 199 -1.65 -16.38 -18.57
N LYS A 200 -2.20 -16.69 -17.39
CA LYS A 200 -2.63 -18.06 -17.06
C LYS A 200 -3.76 -18.59 -17.95
N VAL A 201 -4.64 -17.71 -18.39
CA VAL A 201 -5.68 -18.06 -19.38
C VAL A 201 -5.07 -18.38 -20.73
N LEU A 202 -4.10 -17.58 -21.20
CA LEU A 202 -3.38 -17.84 -22.45
C LEU A 202 -2.55 -19.14 -22.39
N ASP A 203 -2.02 -19.47 -21.22
CA ASP A 203 -1.31 -20.73 -20.96
C ASP A 203 -2.25 -21.94 -20.78
N GLU A 204 -3.57 -21.76 -20.95
CA GLU A 204 -4.61 -22.78 -20.73
C GLU A 204 -4.62 -23.36 -19.29
N GLN A 205 -4.07 -22.63 -18.33
CA GLN A 205 -3.99 -23.02 -16.91
C GLN A 205 -5.16 -22.50 -16.07
N MET A 206 -5.99 -21.63 -16.65
CA MET A 206 -7.12 -21.00 -15.97
C MET A 206 -8.21 -20.66 -16.98
N ASP A 207 -9.47 -20.69 -16.55
CA ASP A 207 -10.60 -20.22 -17.34
C ASP A 207 -11.39 -19.17 -16.54
N ILE A 208 -11.68 -18.03 -17.18
CA ILE A 208 -12.42 -16.93 -16.55
C ILE A 208 -13.91 -17.26 -16.36
N ILE A 209 -14.46 -18.26 -17.07
CA ILE A 209 -15.85 -18.68 -16.88
C ILE A 209 -16.01 -19.72 -15.76
N ASN A 210 -14.92 -20.18 -15.15
CA ASN A 210 -14.99 -21.09 -14.01
C ASN A 210 -15.77 -20.45 -12.85
N ASP A 211 -16.76 -21.18 -12.35
CA ASP A 211 -17.47 -20.92 -11.10
C ASP A 211 -17.00 -21.90 -10.00
N GLN A 212 -17.74 -22.04 -8.91
CA GLN A 212 -17.34 -22.88 -7.76
C GLN A 212 -15.92 -22.57 -7.25
N LEU A 213 -15.56 -21.28 -7.26
CA LEU A 213 -14.20 -20.80 -6.98
C LEU A 213 -13.71 -21.14 -5.56
N PHE A 214 -14.64 -21.34 -4.63
CA PHE A 214 -14.36 -21.67 -3.24
C PHE A 214 -15.32 -22.75 -2.75
N ASP A 215 -14.78 -23.83 -2.18
CA ASP A 215 -15.57 -24.98 -1.69
C ASP A 215 -16.67 -24.61 -0.70
N HIS A 216 -16.47 -23.54 0.08
CA HIS A 216 -17.41 -23.09 1.11
C HIS A 216 -18.54 -22.20 0.55
N TRP A 217 -18.51 -21.82 -0.74
CA TRP A 217 -19.61 -21.11 -1.38
C TRP A 217 -20.67 -22.09 -1.84
N THR A 218 -21.58 -22.45 -0.93
CA THR A 218 -22.68 -23.39 -1.21
C THR A 218 -24.01 -22.71 -1.57
N ASP A 219 -24.04 -21.39 -1.60
CA ASP A 219 -25.23 -20.56 -1.87
C ASP A 219 -25.17 -19.94 -3.28
N ASP A 220 -25.89 -18.85 -3.54
CA ASP A 220 -25.88 -18.16 -4.84
C ASP A 220 -24.50 -17.68 -5.26
N ARG A 221 -23.55 -17.49 -4.33
CA ARG A 221 -22.16 -17.16 -4.66
C ARG A 221 -21.46 -18.27 -5.44
N SER A 222 -21.91 -19.52 -5.32
CA SER A 222 -21.37 -20.66 -6.07
C SER A 222 -21.41 -20.47 -7.59
N LYS A 223 -22.29 -19.59 -8.08
CA LYS A 223 -22.47 -19.22 -9.50
C LYS A 223 -21.59 -18.05 -9.94
N ILE A 224 -20.84 -17.44 -9.02
CA ILE A 224 -19.94 -16.32 -9.33
C ILE A 224 -18.73 -16.89 -10.06
N THR A 225 -18.53 -16.45 -11.29
CA THR A 225 -17.37 -16.82 -12.09
C THR A 225 -16.16 -15.98 -11.74
N LEU A 226 -14.97 -16.44 -12.14
CA LEU A 226 -13.76 -15.65 -12.03
C LEU A 226 -13.88 -14.32 -12.80
N HIS A 227 -14.54 -14.32 -13.97
CA HIS A 227 -14.84 -13.12 -14.74
C HIS A 227 -15.63 -12.08 -13.92
N HIS A 228 -16.62 -12.51 -13.14
CA HIS A 228 -17.38 -11.61 -12.29
C HIS A 228 -16.50 -10.92 -11.24
N LEU A 229 -15.56 -11.65 -10.62
CA LEU A 229 -14.62 -11.08 -9.65
C LEU A 229 -13.65 -10.09 -10.31
N LEU A 230 -13.10 -10.45 -11.48
CA LEU A 230 -12.12 -9.62 -12.20
C LEU A 230 -12.71 -8.33 -12.77
N THR A 231 -14.03 -8.27 -12.94
CA THR A 231 -14.75 -7.13 -13.54
C THR A 231 -15.64 -6.38 -12.56
N MET A 232 -15.60 -6.72 -11.26
CA MET A 232 -16.43 -6.11 -10.22
C MET A 232 -17.94 -6.26 -10.48
N THR A 233 -18.36 -7.40 -11.03
CA THR A 233 -19.78 -7.70 -11.37
C THR A 233 -20.34 -8.89 -10.59
N SER A 234 -19.66 -9.30 -9.51
CA SER A 234 -20.06 -10.43 -8.65
C SER A 234 -21.33 -10.20 -7.83
N GLY A 235 -21.68 -8.93 -7.58
CA GLY A 235 -22.82 -8.58 -6.72
C GLY A 235 -22.59 -8.84 -5.23
N ILE A 236 -21.34 -9.10 -4.81
CA ILE A 236 -20.97 -9.21 -3.39
C ILE A 236 -20.93 -7.80 -2.81
N ASP A 237 -21.65 -7.60 -1.70
CA ASP A 237 -21.65 -6.33 -0.99
C ASP A 237 -20.27 -6.06 -0.37
N TRP A 238 -19.84 -4.81 -0.42
CA TRP A 238 -18.51 -4.39 0.04
C TRP A 238 -18.50 -2.91 0.43
N GLN A 239 -18.19 -2.63 1.69
CA GLN A 239 -17.98 -1.28 2.18
C GLN A 239 -16.49 -0.91 2.12
N GLU A 240 -16.15 0.00 1.19
CA GLU A 240 -14.82 0.59 1.08
C GLU A 240 -14.79 1.99 1.71
N ASP A 241 -14.64 2.05 3.03
CA ASP A 241 -14.47 3.32 3.77
C ASP A 241 -13.23 3.25 4.67
N TYR A 242 -12.14 3.85 4.22
CA TYR A 242 -10.87 3.91 4.96
C TYR A 242 -10.88 4.89 6.16
N SER A 243 -11.93 5.71 6.30
CA SER A 243 -12.06 6.67 7.41
C SER A 243 -12.75 6.07 8.65
N ASN A 244 -13.28 4.87 8.51
CA ASN A 244 -14.06 4.18 9.52
C ASN A 244 -13.73 2.68 9.56
N ILE A 245 -14.37 1.96 10.49
CA ILE A 245 -14.43 0.51 10.40
C ILE A 245 -15.38 0.14 9.26
N SER A 246 -14.86 -0.62 8.33
CA SER A 246 -15.50 -1.11 7.11
C SER A 246 -14.84 -2.42 6.70
N ASP A 247 -15.47 -3.16 5.78
CA ASP A 247 -14.94 -4.44 5.27
C ASP A 247 -13.48 -4.31 4.82
N ALA A 248 -13.12 -3.21 4.14
CA ALA A 248 -11.76 -2.95 3.71
C ALA A 248 -10.75 -2.81 4.87
N THR A 249 -11.10 -2.05 5.91
CA THR A 249 -10.19 -1.83 7.05
C THR A 249 -10.09 -3.01 8.00
N GLU A 250 -11.17 -3.78 8.14
CA GLU A 250 -11.15 -5.03 8.90
C GLU A 250 -10.29 -6.06 8.18
N MET A 251 -10.52 -6.24 6.87
CA MET A 251 -9.72 -7.10 6.02
C MET A 251 -8.23 -6.74 6.10
N LEU A 252 -7.86 -5.48 5.88
CA LEU A 252 -6.45 -5.06 5.83
C LEU A 252 -5.68 -5.10 7.16
N TYR A 253 -6.35 -4.91 8.31
CA TYR A 253 -5.66 -4.65 9.58
C TYR A 253 -6.12 -5.51 10.77
N MET A 254 -7.14 -6.34 10.56
CA MET A 254 -7.76 -7.15 11.61
C MET A 254 -8.07 -8.60 11.21
N SER A 255 -8.05 -8.95 9.92
CA SER A 255 -8.26 -10.32 9.44
C SER A 255 -6.97 -11.14 9.31
N GLU A 256 -6.99 -12.38 9.82
CA GLU A 256 -5.91 -13.37 9.65
C GLU A 256 -5.78 -13.88 8.21
N ASP A 257 -6.81 -13.70 7.37
CA ASP A 257 -6.84 -14.23 6.00
C ASP A 257 -6.17 -13.30 4.95
N ILE A 258 -5.50 -12.24 5.40
CA ILE A 258 -4.80 -11.26 4.56
C ILE A 258 -3.33 -11.21 4.97
N VAL A 259 -2.48 -11.86 4.16
CA VAL A 259 -1.02 -11.94 4.34
C VAL A 259 -0.31 -10.93 3.46
#